data_AF-A0A371AQK6-F1
#
_entry.id   AF-A0A371AQK6-F1
#
_cell.length_a   1.000
_cell.length_b   1.000
_cell.length_c   1.000
_cell.angle_alpha   90.00
_cell.angle_beta   90.00
_cell.angle_gamma   90.00
#
_symmetry.space_group_name_H-M   'P 1'
#
loop_
_entity.id
_entity.type
_entity.pdbx_description
1 polymer ?
#
loop_
_entity_poly.entity_id
_entity_poly.type
_entity_poly.pdbx_seq_one_letter_code
_entity_poly.pdbx_strand_id
1 'polypeptide(L)' 'MISYLSKISGKEYNKLRKAVGFIELDEQQAERGIKHTTYIVVANDGEKVVGMARVLFDFGYVA' A
#
# COMPACT_ATOMS: atom_id res chain seq x y z
N MET A 1 12.24 9.80 12.88
CA MET A 1 12.90 8.46 12.84
C MET A 1 11.94 7.55 12.10
N ILE A 2 12.39 6.86 11.06
CA ILE A 2 11.49 6.04 10.24
C ILE A 2 11.22 4.70 10.92
N SER A 3 9.95 4.34 11.05
CA SER A 3 9.48 3.02 11.48
C SER A 3 8.76 2.30 10.34
N TYR A 4 8.66 0.97 10.42
CA TYR A 4 8.05 0.14 9.38
C TYR A 4 6.86 -0.64 9.93
N LEU A 5 5.73 -0.53 9.23
CA LEU A 5 4.49 -1.24 9.54
C LEU A 5 4.09 -2.15 8.38
N SER A 6 3.28 -3.17 8.67
CA SER A 6 2.77 -4.13 7.69
C SER A 6 1.30 -3.87 7.29
N LYS A 7 0.81 -2.65 7.50
CA LYS A 7 -0.58 -2.27 7.20
C LYS A 7 -0.70 -0.79 6.82
N ILE A 8 -1.66 -0.50 5.94
CA ILE A 8 -2.06 0.84 5.51
C ILE A 8 -3.56 0.81 5.18
N SER A 9 -4.28 1.92 5.33
CA SER A 9 -5.66 2.03 4.85
C SER A 9 -5.69 2.39 3.37
N GLY A 10 -6.81 2.11 2.69
CA GLY A 10 -7.05 2.55 1.31
C GLY A 10 -6.89 4.06 1.13
N LYS A 11 -7.32 4.85 2.13
CA LYS A 11 -7.16 6.32 2.16
C LYS A 11 -5.69 6.75 2.18
N GLU A 12 -4.87 6.19 3.07
CA GLU A 12 -3.44 6.51 3.12
C GLU A 12 -2.71 6.01 1.87
N TYR A 13 -3.12 4.86 1.32
CA TYR A 13 -2.62 4.36 0.04
C TYR A 13 -2.91 5.33 -1.12
N ASN A 14 -4.14 5.83 -1.23
CA ASN A 14 -4.51 6.83 -2.24
C ASN A 14 -3.74 8.15 -2.05
N LYS A 15 -3.51 8.59 -0.80
CA LYS A 15 -2.65 9.76 -0.55
C LYS A 15 -1.24 9.56 -1.10
N LEU A 16 -0.62 8.41 -0.86
CA LEU A 16 0.70 8.09 -1.41
C LEU A 16 0.70 8.04 -2.94
N ARG A 17 -0.30 7.39 -3.56
CA ARG A 17 -0.48 7.35 -5.02
C ARG A 17 -0.52 8.76 -5.60
N LYS A 18 -1.38 9.62 -5.05
CA LYS A 18 -1.53 11.00 -5.50
C LYS A 18 -0.24 11.81 -5.33
N ALA A 19 0.50 11.59 -4.25
CA ALA A 19 1.76 12.28 -3.98
C ALA A 19 2.84 12.00 -5.04
N VAL A 20 2.76 10.86 -5.74
CA VAL A 20 3.68 10.49 -6.83
C VAL A 20 3.03 10.59 -8.22
N GLY A 21 1.89 11.27 -8.34
CA GLY A 21 1.20 11.48 -9.62
C GLY A 21 0.41 10.28 -10.15
N PHE A 22 0.20 9.24 -9.34
CA PHE A 22 -0.66 8.12 -9.73
C PHE A 22 -2.14 8.49 -9.58
N ILE A 23 -2.97 7.89 -10.43
CA ILE A 23 -4.42 8.05 -10.40
C ILE A 23 -4.97 7.51 -9.07
N GLU A 24 -5.84 8.32 -8.46
CA GLU A 24 -6.61 7.94 -7.27
C GLU A 24 -7.63 6.84 -7.62
N LEU A 25 -7.70 5.81 -6.78
CA LEU A 25 -8.66 4.73 -6.95
C LEU A 25 -9.93 5.03 -6.16
N ASP A 26 -11.03 4.39 -6.53
CA ASP A 26 -12.18 4.27 -5.63
C ASP A 26 -11.73 3.71 -4.26
N GLU A 27 -12.26 4.24 -3.17
CA GLU A 27 -11.80 3.89 -1.82
C GLU A 27 -11.97 2.39 -1.53
N GLN A 28 -13.06 1.78 -1.99
CA GLN A 28 -13.24 0.34 -1.81
C GLN A 28 -12.28 -0.47 -2.68
N GLN A 29 -11.95 0.01 -3.88
CA GLN A 29 -10.94 -0.62 -4.73
C GLN A 29 -9.55 -0.54 -4.08
N ALA A 30 -9.17 0.61 -3.52
CA ALA A 30 -7.94 0.79 -2.77
C ALA A 30 -7.86 -0.18 -1.58
N GLU A 31 -8.91 -0.22 -0.75
CA GLU A 31 -8.98 -1.08 0.43
C GLU A 31 -8.89 -2.57 0.07
N ARG A 32 -9.66 -3.02 -0.93
CA ARG A 32 -9.59 -4.40 -1.44
C ARG A 32 -8.21 -4.73 -1.99
N GLY A 33 -7.60 -3.83 -2.74
CA GLY A 33 -6.27 -4.03 -3.30
C GLY A 33 -5.18 -4.19 -2.24
N ILE A 34 -5.27 -3.45 -1.14
CA ILE A 34 -4.35 -3.61 0.01
C ILE A 34 -4.64 -4.90 0.77
N LYS A 35 -5.90 -5.21 1.04
CA LYS A 35 -6.31 -6.43 1.77
C LYS A 35 -5.83 -7.73 1.10
N HIS A 36 -5.76 -7.75 -0.23
CA HIS A 36 -5.34 -8.91 -1.02
C HIS A 36 -3.89 -8.83 -1.53
N THR A 37 -3.06 -8.01 -0.91
CA THR A 37 -1.62 -7.96 -1.19
C THR A 37 -0.88 -9.05 -0.41
N THR A 38 0.00 -9.81 -1.08
CA THR A 38 0.77 -10.90 -0.45
C THR A 38 1.73 -10.41 0.61
N TYR A 39 2.44 -9.30 0.35
CA TYR A 39 3.35 -8.68 1.30
C TYR A 39 3.34 -7.16 1.15
N ILE A 40 3.33 -6.46 2.28
CA ILE A 40 3.34 -5.00 2.31
C ILE A 40 4.26 -4.50 3.43
N VAL A 41 5.00 -3.43 3.13
CA VAL A 41 5.78 -2.67 4.12
C VAL A 41 5.51 -1.18 3.92
N VAL A 42 5.34 -0.46 5.02
CA VAL A 42 4.91 0.94 5.05
C VAL A 42 5.87 1.72 5.94
N ALA A 43 6.55 2.70 5.36
CA ALA A 43 7.45 3.60 6.06
C ALA A 43 6.65 4.73 6.72
N ASN A 44 6.86 4.93 8.01
CA ASN A 44 6.20 5.97 8.81
C ASN A 44 7.25 6.88 9.43
N ASP A 45 7.05 8.19 9.34
CA ASP A 45 7.79 9.19 10.12
C ASP A 45 6.86 9.74 11.21
N GLY A 46 6.99 9.19 12.42
CA GLY A 46 6.00 9.40 13.49
C GLY A 46 4.65 8.80 13.11
N GLU A 47 3.63 9.64 12.98
CA GLU A 47 2.26 9.25 12.58
C GLU A 47 2.00 9.41 11.08
N LYS A 48 2.97 9.91 10.32
CA LYS A 48 2.82 10.19 8.90
C LYS A 48 3.35 9.04 8.06
N VAL A 49 2.50 8.47 7.22
CA VAL A 49 2.92 7.54 6.16
C VAL A 49 3.71 8.32 5.10
N VAL A 50 4.96 7.89 4.85
CA VAL A 50 5.89 8.56 3.90
C VAL A 50 6.29 7.69 2.71
N GLY A 51 5.98 6.40 2.75
CA GLY A 51 6.24 5.50 1.63
C GLY A 51 5.71 4.09 1.88
N MET A 52 5.68 3.28 0.82
CA MET A 52 5.33 1.87 0.93
C MET A 52 5.93 1.05 -0.22
N ALA A 53 6.04 -0.25 -0.01
CA ALA A 53 6.25 -1.24 -1.06
C ALA A 53 5.24 -2.38 -0.89
N ARG A 54 4.82 -2.96 -2.00
CA ARG A 54 3.94 -4.12 -2.03
C ARG A 54 4.43 -5.16 -3.03
N VAL A 55 4.22 -6.43 -2.69
CA VAL A 55 4.49 -7.58 -3.56
C VAL A 55 3.18 -8.33 -3.76
N LEU A 56 2.87 -8.60 -5.02
CA LEU A 56 1.81 -9.51 -5.42
C LEU A 56 2.48 -10.80 -5.88
N PHE A 57 1.92 -11.92 -5.47
CA PHE A 57 2.42 -13.24 -5.86
C PHE A 57 1.26 -14.17 -6.16
N ASP A 58 1.42 -15.01 -7.17
CA ASP A 58 0.44 -16.01 -7.60
C ASP A 58 0.60 -17.37 -6.89
N PHE A 59 1.50 -17.44 -5.91
CA PHE A 59 1.78 -18.63 -5.09
C PHE A 59 2.27 -19.84 -5.90
N GLY A 60 3.03 -19.59 -6.97
CA GLY A 60 3.62 -20.65 -7.77
C GLY A 60 2.68 -21.17 -8.85
N TYR A 61 1.85 -20.28 -9.41
CA TYR A 61 1.08 -20.60 -10.60
C TYR A 61 2.05 -20.87 -11.76
N VAL A 62 1.97 -22.08 -12.31
CA VAL A 62 2.65 -22.47 -13.55
C VAL A 62 1.56 -22.64 -14.59
N ALA A 63 1.54 -21.75 -15.58
CA ALA A 63 0.59 -21.74 -16.70
C ALA A 63 0.78 -22.95 -17.63
#